data_AF-A0A091BDL5-F1
#
_entry.id   AF-A0A091BDL5-F1
#
_cell.length_a   1.000
_cell.length_b   1.000
_cell.length_c   1.000
_cell.angle_alpha   90.00
_cell.angle_beta   90.00
_cell.angle_gamma   90.00
#
_symmetry.space_group_name_H-M   'P 1'
#
loop_
_entity.id
_entity.type
_entity.pdbx_description
1 polymer ?
#
loop_
_entity_poly.entity_id
_entity_poly.type
_entity_poly.pdbx_seq_one_letter_code
_entity_poly.pdbx_strand_id
1 'polypeptide(L)'
;MSLHRTVEEAREWFEVTGQTVTQWAQDHGFPASVVYALLSGRTRGRRGKAHRAAVALGLKPDIRTVEAPGIGRQLTSSSRLESGS
;
A
#
# COMPACT_ATOMS: atom_id res chain seq x y z
N MET A 1 -7.75 11.94 4.98
CA MET A 1 -8.76 10.93 5.34
C MET A 1 -8.50 9.65 4.56
N SER A 2 -8.09 8.58 5.23
CA SER A 2 -7.95 7.27 4.58
C SER A 2 -9.33 6.61 4.54
N LEU A 3 -10.00 6.68 3.41
CA LEU A 3 -11.26 5.99 3.17
C LEU A 3 -10.95 4.52 2.87
N HIS A 4 -11.11 3.67 3.88
CA HIS A 4 -11.02 2.22 3.70
C HIS A 4 -12.26 1.75 2.96
N ARG A 5 -12.08 1.26 1.74
CA ARG A 5 -13.18 0.68 0.96
C ARG A 5 -13.47 -0.72 1.45
N THR A 6 -14.74 -1.06 1.58
CA THR A 6 -15.19 -2.44 1.76
C THR A 6 -15.01 -3.26 0.49
N VAL A 7 -15.21 -4.56 0.61
CA VAL A 7 -15.07 -5.49 -0.51
C VAL A 7 -16.15 -5.25 -1.55
N GLU A 8 -17.36 -4.93 -1.11
CA GLU A 8 -18.46 -4.50 -1.97
C GLU A 8 -18.14 -3.19 -2.71
N GLU A 9 -17.63 -2.17 -2.02
CA GLU A 9 -17.26 -0.90 -2.65
C GLU A 9 -16.15 -1.07 -3.69
N ALA A 10 -15.21 -1.99 -3.47
CA ALA A 10 -14.19 -2.30 -4.48
C ALA A 10 -14.81 -2.92 -5.74
N ARG A 11 -15.85 -3.76 -5.60
CA ARG A 11 -16.59 -4.34 -6.75
C ARG A 11 -17.38 -3.26 -7.48
N GLU A 12 -18.07 -2.41 -6.75
CA GLU A 12 -18.81 -1.29 -7.33
C GLU A 12 -17.87 -0.33 -8.06
N TRP A 13 -16.67 -0.08 -7.53
CA TRP A 13 -15.65 0.71 -8.23
C TRP A 13 -15.27 0.11 -9.59
N PHE A 14 -15.10 -1.21 -9.69
CA PHE A 14 -14.85 -1.88 -10.97
C PHE A 14 -16.01 -1.72 -11.95
N GLU A 15 -17.25 -1.80 -11.46
CA GLU A 15 -18.45 -1.62 -12.28
C GLU A 15 -18.58 -0.17 -12.78
N VAL A 16 -18.36 0.82 -11.90
CA VAL A 16 -18.45 2.25 -12.23
C VAL A 16 -17.34 2.70 -13.16
N THR A 17 -16.11 2.19 -12.98
CA THR A 17 -14.98 2.51 -13.87
C THR A 17 -14.99 1.72 -15.18
N GLY A 18 -15.82 0.68 -15.28
CA GLY A 18 -15.85 -0.24 -16.43
C GLY A 18 -14.58 -1.09 -16.56
N GLN A 19 -13.70 -1.09 -15.55
CA GLN A 19 -12.47 -1.86 -15.58
C GLN A 19 -12.66 -3.25 -14.98
N THR A 20 -12.21 -4.28 -15.69
CA THR A 20 -12.32 -5.66 -15.18
C THR A 20 -11.24 -5.95 -14.14
N VAL A 21 -11.59 -6.83 -13.19
CA VAL A 21 -10.64 -7.34 -12.16
C VAL A 21 -9.37 -7.89 -12.81
N THR A 22 -9.50 -8.63 -13.90
CA THR A 22 -8.37 -9.24 -14.62
C THR A 22 -7.47 -8.20 -15.29
N GLN A 23 -8.05 -7.13 -15.84
CA GLN A 23 -7.29 -6.06 -16.47
C GLN A 23 -6.57 -5.21 -15.43
N TRP A 24 -7.25 -4.84 -14.36
CA TRP A 24 -6.64 -4.15 -13.22
C TRP A 24 -5.51 -4.97 -12.59
N ALA A 25 -5.72 -6.28 -12.42
CA ALA A 25 -4.71 -7.16 -11.88
C ALA A 25 -3.46 -7.19 -12.77
N GLN A 26 -3.62 -7.27 -14.09
CA GLN A 26 -2.50 -7.21 -15.04
C GLN A 26 -1.76 -5.87 -15.00
N ASP A 27 -2.49 -4.77 -15.01
CA ASP A 27 -1.94 -3.40 -14.96
C ASP A 27 -1.07 -3.19 -13.71
N HIS A 28 -1.54 -3.70 -12.56
CA HIS A 28 -0.82 -3.63 -11.29
C HIS A 28 0.18 -4.78 -11.06
N GLY A 29 0.33 -5.73 -11.99
CA GLY A 29 1.29 -6.84 -11.89
C GLY A 29 0.90 -7.94 -10.88
N PHE A 30 -0.39 -8.09 -10.59
CA PHE A 30 -0.94 -9.13 -9.72
C PHE A 30 -1.69 -10.21 -10.51
N PRO A 31 -1.71 -11.46 -10.03
CA PRO A 31 -2.55 -12.49 -10.62
C PRO A 31 -4.02 -12.24 -10.27
N ALA A 32 -4.91 -12.31 -11.27
CA ALA A 32 -6.34 -12.10 -11.09
C ALA A 32 -6.96 -12.99 -9.99
N SER A 33 -6.47 -14.22 -9.86
CA SER A 33 -6.88 -15.16 -8.80
C SER A 33 -6.68 -14.61 -7.39
N VAL A 34 -5.61 -13.84 -7.15
CA VAL A 34 -5.37 -13.19 -5.85
C VAL A 34 -6.36 -12.06 -5.62
N VAL A 35 -6.69 -11.29 -6.65
CA VAL A 35 -7.65 -10.19 -6.56
C VAL A 35 -9.05 -10.73 -6.30
N TYR A 36 -9.48 -11.78 -7.03
CA TYR A 36 -10.73 -12.49 -6.73
C TYR A 36 -10.75 -13.10 -5.34
N ALA A 37 -9.63 -13.63 -4.83
CA ALA A 37 -9.56 -14.16 -3.47
C ALA A 37 -9.72 -13.07 -2.40
N LEU A 38 -9.29 -11.84 -2.68
CA LEU A 38 -9.52 -10.68 -1.81
C LEU A 38 -10.97 -10.22 -1.90
N LEU A 39 -11.51 -10.10 -3.12
CA LEU A 39 -12.90 -9.68 -3.37
C LEU A 39 -13.96 -10.69 -2.89
N SER A 40 -13.58 -11.95 -2.71
CA SER A 40 -14.44 -12.99 -2.12
C SER A 40 -14.25 -13.15 -0.62
N GLY A 41 -13.33 -12.40 0.01
CA GLY A 41 -13.00 -12.56 1.42
C GLY A 41 -12.27 -13.86 1.78
N ARG A 42 -11.96 -14.73 0.79
CA ARG A 42 -11.25 -16.00 0.99
C ARG A 42 -9.83 -15.78 1.54
N THR A 43 -9.18 -14.68 1.18
CA THR A 43 -7.90 -14.28 1.76
C THR A 43 -7.96 -12.84 2.27
N ARG A 44 -7.35 -12.58 3.43
CA ARG A 44 -7.18 -11.22 3.97
C ARG A 44 -5.91 -10.52 3.49
N GLY A 45 -5.14 -11.14 2.59
CA GLY A 45 -3.90 -10.56 2.07
C GLY A 45 -2.91 -10.18 3.18
N ARG A 46 -2.63 -11.09 4.10
CA ARG A 46 -1.81 -10.77 5.29
C ARG A 46 -0.34 -10.49 4.95
N ARG A 47 0.19 -11.06 3.86
CA ARG A 47 1.59 -10.93 3.43
C ARG A 47 1.72 -11.05 1.90
N GLY A 48 2.87 -10.63 1.37
CA GLY A 48 3.26 -10.88 -0.03
C GLY A 48 2.45 -10.11 -1.08
N LYS A 49 2.22 -10.73 -2.23
CA LYS A 49 1.47 -10.11 -3.36
C LYS A 49 0.03 -9.79 -2.98
N ALA A 50 -0.62 -10.64 -2.19
CA ALA A 50 -1.99 -10.41 -1.73
C ALA A 50 -2.11 -9.20 -0.79
N HIS A 51 -1.08 -8.92 0.02
CA HIS A 51 -1.05 -7.70 0.83
C HIS A 51 -0.97 -6.44 -0.04
N ARG A 52 -0.08 -6.45 -1.02
CA ARG A 52 0.10 -5.33 -1.95
C ARG A 52 -1.16 -5.04 -2.77
N ALA A 53 -1.84 -6.09 -3.24
CA ALA A 53 -3.12 -5.94 -3.94
C ALA A 53 -4.23 -5.38 -3.02
N ALA A 54 -4.31 -5.84 -1.77
CA ALA A 54 -5.30 -5.34 -0.80
C ALA A 54 -5.09 -3.86 -0.45
N VAL A 55 -3.82 -3.43 -0.34
CA VAL A 55 -3.44 -2.02 -0.16
C VAL A 55 -3.80 -1.21 -1.39
N ALA A 56 -3.43 -1.67 -2.60
CA ALA A 56 -3.70 -0.95 -3.85
C ALA A 56 -5.20 -0.75 -4.12
N LEU A 57 -6.04 -1.70 -3.70
CA LEU A 57 -7.50 -1.58 -3.80
C LEU A 57 -8.12 -0.64 -2.74
N GLY A 58 -7.35 -0.24 -1.73
CA GLY A 58 -7.87 0.51 -0.58
C GLY A 58 -8.65 -0.34 0.43
N LEU A 59 -8.57 -1.67 0.32
CA LEU A 59 -9.19 -2.62 1.27
C LEU A 59 -8.46 -2.67 2.61
N LYS A 60 -7.22 -2.17 2.67
CA LYS A 60 -6.36 -2.25 3.85
C LYS A 60 -5.55 -0.96 4.01
N PRO A 61 -5.43 -0.41 5.24
CA PRO A 61 -4.40 0.59 5.52
C PRO A 61 -3.03 -0.02 5.27
N ASP A 62 -2.23 0.67 4.49
CA ASP A 62 -0.83 0.35 4.40
C ASP A 62 -0.09 1.06 5.53
N ILE A 63 0.48 0.25 6.41
CA ILE A 63 1.25 0.72 7.58
C ILE A 63 2.73 0.86 7.22
N ARG A 64 3.08 0.69 5.93
CA ARG A 64 4.45 0.79 5.42
C ARG A 64 4.70 2.12 4.72
N THR A 65 3.66 2.82 4.25
CA THR A 65 3.68 4.25 3.92
C THR A 65 3.30 5.13 5.11
N VAL A 66 3.47 4.64 6.35
CA VAL A 66 3.88 5.59 7.40
C VAL A 66 5.23 6.15 6.97
N GLU A 67 5.20 7.18 6.13
CA GLU A 67 6.27 8.15 6.08
C GLU A 67 6.47 8.55 7.52
N ALA A 68 7.54 8.07 8.14
CA ALA A 68 7.91 8.52 9.47
C ALA A 68 8.11 10.02 9.35
N PRO A 69 7.25 10.88 9.95
CA PRO A 69 7.55 12.29 9.96
C PRO A 69 8.79 12.47 10.85
N GLY A 70 9.95 12.63 10.22
CA GLY A 70 11.14 13.22 10.84
C GLY A 70 12.08 12.28 11.61
N ILE A 71 12.79 11.39 10.90
CA ILE A 71 14.17 11.07 11.32
C ILE A 71 15.15 11.54 10.23
N GLY A 72 15.26 12.85 10.10
CA GLY A 72 16.39 13.49 9.45
C GLY A 72 17.66 13.10 10.17
N ARG A 73 18.34 12.07 9.67
CA ARG A 73 19.68 11.69 10.08
C ARG A 73 20.66 12.76 9.59
N GLN A 74 20.76 13.87 10.33
CA GLN A 74 21.92 14.76 10.26
C GLN A 74 23.04 14.10 11.08
N LEU A 75 23.80 13.23 10.41
CA LEU A 75 25.14 12.85 10.83
C LEU A 75 26.07 13.27 9.69
N THR A 76 27.30 13.61 10.05
CA THR A 76 28.40 14.22 9.27
C THR A 76 28.24 15.75 9.17
N SER A 77 29.12 16.58 9.73
CA SER A 77 30.57 16.42 9.86
C SER A 77 31.12 17.02 11.15
N SER A 78 32.06 16.27 11.72
CA SER A 78 33.05 16.67 12.70
C SER A 78 33.67 18.04 12.42
N SER A 79 33.82 18.85 13.46
CA SER A 79 35.02 19.69 13.71
C SER A 79 35.06 20.07 15.18
N ARG A 80 35.60 19.13 15.97
CA ARG A 80 36.32 19.40 17.23
C ARG A 80 37.55 20.29 16.91
N LEU A 81 38.13 20.88 17.96
CA LEU A 81 39.42 21.62 18.11
C LEU A 81 39.38 23.10 17.67
N GLU A 82 39.77 24.13 18.45
CA GLU A 82 40.69 24.30 19.61
C GLU A 82 40.30 25.63 20.32
N SER A 83 40.15 25.70 21.65
CA SER A 83 41.17 26.05 22.65
C SER A 83 41.53 27.55 22.76
N GLY A 84 41.22 28.15 23.91
CA GLY A 84 42.05 29.13 24.65
C GLY A 84 42.31 30.51 24.04
N SER A 85 41.80 31.56 24.68
CA SER A 85 42.54 32.35 25.68
C SER A 85 41.72 33.53 26.21
#